data_AF-A0A1P8Q4X8-F1
#
_entry.id   AF-A0A1P8Q4X8-F1
#
_cell.length_a   1.000
_cell.length_b   1.000
_cell.length_c   1.000
_cell.angle_alpha   90.00
_cell.angle_beta   90.00
_cell.angle_gamma   90.00
#
_symmetry.space_group_name_H-M   'P 1'
#
loop_
_entity.id
_entity.type
_entity.pdbx_description
1 polymer ?
#
loop_
_entity_poly.entity_id
_entity_poly.type
_entity_poly.pdbx_seq_one_letter_code
_entity_poly.pdbx_strand_id
1 'polypeptide(L)'
;MVENAEEDSKTTESNQSTEATVDIEAAKTEAVNGLLKEMGVDSTDSLKGIVEAQNETSKANQTDLENSQSDLKKANDNNLNLSSQVTSLLASNAVLKAGITSEHMEDATILAQAKVNNGSAKDFDKAIADVIKSNPQFKGTQIQTGSDGAALDGSNKSNNQTELTREEFEKMNYGQRLKVFTEQPEKYKEFTNR
;
A
#
# COMPACT_ATOMS: atom_id res chain seq x y z
N MET A 1 4.25 -75.76 109.08
CA MET A 1 3.17 -75.33 108.17
C MET A 1 3.74 -74.13 107.40
N VAL A 2 4.13 -74.12 106.11
CA VAL A 2 4.09 -75.14 105.01
C VAL A 2 2.67 -75.54 104.59
N GLU A 3 2.28 -75.70 103.32
CA GLU A 3 2.93 -75.53 101.97
C GLU A 3 3.33 -74.07 101.58
N ASN A 4 3.86 -73.64 100.40
CA ASN A 4 3.94 -74.08 98.96
C ASN A 4 2.68 -73.82 98.08
N ALA A 5 2.70 -73.64 96.73
CA ALA A 5 3.74 -73.62 95.68
C ALA A 5 3.38 -72.62 94.51
N GLU A 6 4.08 -72.68 93.37
CA GLU A 6 3.99 -71.76 92.19
C GLU A 6 2.96 -72.16 91.11
N GLU A 7 2.44 -71.19 90.34
CA GLU A 7 2.39 -71.13 88.85
C GLU A 7 1.37 -70.09 88.33
N ASP A 8 1.76 -69.25 87.36
CA ASP A 8 1.10 -69.08 86.03
C ASP A 8 1.96 -68.14 85.15
N SER A 9 1.95 -68.31 83.82
CA SER A 9 2.59 -67.39 82.86
C SER A 9 2.13 -67.52 81.41
N LYS A 10 1.46 -66.47 80.94
CA LYS A 10 1.60 -65.87 79.59
C LYS A 10 1.13 -66.69 78.38
N THR A 11 -0.08 -66.37 77.91
CA THR A 11 -0.57 -66.75 76.57
C THR A 11 -0.57 -65.54 75.61
N THR A 12 -0.39 -65.81 74.32
CA THR A 12 -0.32 -64.85 73.21
C THR A 12 -1.68 -64.34 72.72
N GLU A 13 -1.70 -63.18 72.07
CA GLU A 13 -2.32 -63.08 70.73
C GLU A 13 -1.65 -61.99 69.88
N SER A 14 -1.79 -62.06 68.55
CA SER A 14 -0.99 -61.27 67.59
C SER A 14 -1.75 -60.08 67.01
N ASN A 15 -1.03 -58.97 66.74
CA ASN A 15 -1.58 -57.83 66.04
C ASN A 15 -0.99 -57.77 64.61
N GLN A 16 -1.81 -58.05 63.60
CA GLN A 16 -1.38 -58.19 62.21
C GLN A 16 -1.47 -56.84 61.47
N SER A 17 -0.39 -56.06 61.51
CA SER A 17 -0.30 -54.81 60.74
C SER A 17 0.10 -55.10 59.29
N THR A 18 -0.84 -54.94 58.36
CA THR A 18 -0.55 -54.94 56.91
C THR A 18 0.04 -53.59 56.50
N GLU A 19 1.37 -53.49 56.43
CA GLU A 19 2.02 -52.35 55.78
C GLU A 19 1.70 -52.36 54.28
N ALA A 20 0.88 -51.40 53.84
CA ALA A 20 0.62 -51.21 52.42
C ALA A 20 1.87 -50.63 51.75
N THR A 21 2.52 -51.41 50.89
CA THR A 21 3.64 -50.95 50.06
C THR A 21 3.14 -49.90 49.07
N VAL A 22 3.38 -48.61 49.37
CA VAL A 22 3.02 -47.51 48.48
C VAL A 22 3.85 -47.61 47.19
N ASP A 23 3.18 -47.88 46.07
CA ASP A 23 3.81 -47.84 44.76
C ASP A 23 4.09 -46.38 44.37
N ILE A 24 5.37 -46.01 44.41
CA ILE A 24 5.87 -44.67 44.16
C ILE A 24 5.67 -44.28 42.68
N GLU A 25 5.72 -45.22 41.74
CA GLU A 25 5.52 -44.91 40.32
C GLU A 25 4.03 -44.77 39.97
N ALA A 26 3.15 -45.54 40.61
CA ALA A 26 1.71 -45.31 40.53
C ALA A 26 1.35 -43.92 41.08
N ALA A 27 1.84 -43.55 42.26
CA ALA A 27 1.59 -42.25 42.88
C ALA A 27 2.09 -41.06 42.03
N LYS A 28 3.27 -41.18 41.42
CA LYS A 28 3.77 -40.18 40.44
C LYS A 28 2.86 -40.06 39.23
N THR A 29 2.44 -41.19 38.66
CA THR A 29 1.59 -41.24 37.46
C THR A 29 0.23 -40.59 37.73
N GLU A 30 -0.36 -40.85 38.89
CA GLU A 30 -1.62 -40.22 39.32
C GLU A 30 -1.46 -38.71 39.56
N ALA A 31 -0.37 -38.26 40.18
CA ALA A 31 -0.08 -36.84 40.35
C ALA A 31 0.10 -36.08 39.02
N VAL A 32 0.80 -36.68 38.05
CA VAL A 32 0.96 -36.11 36.69
C VAL A 32 -0.39 -36.04 35.96
N ASN A 33 -1.21 -37.10 36.03
CA ASN A 33 -2.55 -37.11 35.44
C ASN A 33 -3.53 -36.14 36.13
N GLY A 34 -3.38 -35.91 37.43
CA GLY A 34 -4.11 -34.89 38.18
C GLY A 34 -3.79 -33.48 37.67
N LEU A 35 -2.50 -33.14 37.57
CA LEU A 35 -2.04 -31.85 37.05
C LEU A 35 -2.46 -31.63 35.59
N LEU A 36 -2.37 -32.66 34.74
CA LEU A 36 -2.84 -32.59 33.35
C LEU A 36 -4.34 -32.25 33.28
N LYS A 37 -5.18 -32.92 34.08
CA LYS A 37 -6.62 -32.63 34.16
C LYS A 37 -6.94 -31.27 34.75
N GLU A 38 -6.17 -30.78 35.72
CA GLU A 38 -6.31 -29.42 36.26
C GLU A 38 -5.97 -28.35 35.21
N MET A 39 -5.02 -28.64 34.31
CA MET A 39 -4.74 -27.82 33.11
C MET A 39 -5.76 -28.05 31.97
N GLY A 40 -6.76 -28.90 32.14
CA GLY A 40 -7.77 -29.20 31.11
C GLY A 40 -7.30 -30.13 29.98
N VAL A 41 -6.30 -30.98 30.23
CA VAL A 41 -5.69 -31.86 29.23
C VAL A 41 -5.78 -33.34 29.67
N ASP A 42 -6.27 -34.22 28.79
CA ASP A 42 -6.57 -35.61 29.18
C ASP A 42 -5.35 -36.52 29.37
N SER A 43 -4.22 -36.23 28.69
CA SER A 43 -3.02 -37.08 28.68
C SER A 43 -1.75 -36.33 28.27
N THR A 44 -0.59 -36.95 28.46
CA THR A 44 0.71 -36.45 27.95
C THR A 44 0.75 -36.35 26.43
N ASP A 45 0.09 -37.27 25.72
CA ASP A 45 0.03 -37.26 24.25
C ASP A 45 -0.92 -36.16 23.75
N SER A 46 -2.02 -35.91 24.46
CA SER A 46 -2.89 -34.75 24.23
C SER A 46 -2.11 -33.43 24.41
N LEU A 47 -1.32 -33.32 25.48
CA LEU A 47 -0.48 -32.14 25.72
C LEU A 47 0.54 -31.93 24.60
N LYS A 48 1.20 -33.01 24.15
CA LYS A 48 2.15 -32.97 23.05
C LYS A 48 1.49 -32.48 21.76
N GLY A 49 0.33 -33.02 21.38
CA GLY A 49 -0.41 -32.61 20.19
C GLY A 49 -0.85 -31.14 20.24
N ILE A 50 -1.27 -30.64 21.41
CA ILE A 50 -1.58 -29.21 21.62
C ILE A 50 -0.33 -28.34 21.41
N VAL A 51 0.82 -28.72 21.98
CA VAL A 51 2.07 -27.97 21.84
C VAL A 51 2.60 -28.01 20.40
N GLU A 52 2.46 -29.12 19.68
CA GLU A 52 2.82 -29.22 18.27
C GLU A 52 1.93 -28.33 17.39
N ALA A 53 0.60 -28.43 17.52
CA ALA A 53 -0.35 -27.60 16.78
C ALA A 53 -0.22 -26.09 17.09
N GLN A 54 0.07 -25.72 18.35
CA GLN A 54 0.28 -24.32 18.73
C GLN A 54 1.62 -23.78 18.22
N ASN A 55 2.67 -24.61 18.11
CA ASN A 55 3.92 -24.23 17.46
C ASN A 55 3.76 -24.02 15.95
N GLU A 56 2.98 -24.87 15.27
CA GLU A 56 2.66 -24.69 13.85
C GLU A 56 1.83 -23.41 13.63
N THR A 57 0.78 -23.21 14.42
CA THR A 57 -0.06 -22.01 14.39
C THR A 57 0.75 -20.74 14.66
N SER A 58 1.70 -20.78 15.62
CA SER A 58 2.57 -19.65 15.94
C SER A 58 3.49 -19.28 14.75
N LYS A 59 4.08 -20.27 14.08
CA LYS A 59 4.91 -20.07 12.87
C LYS A 59 4.11 -19.50 11.70
N ALA A 60 2.89 -20.00 11.48
CA ALA A 60 1.99 -19.48 10.45
C ALA A 60 1.63 -18.01 10.75
N ASN A 61 1.13 -17.72 11.95
CA ASN A 61 0.78 -16.37 12.38
C ASN A 61 1.96 -15.39 12.31
N GLN A 62 3.19 -15.83 12.65
CA GLN A 62 4.38 -14.99 12.48
C GLN A 62 4.67 -14.69 11.00
N THR A 63 4.61 -15.71 10.14
CA THR A 63 4.84 -15.57 8.69
C THR A 63 3.82 -14.61 8.05
N ASP A 64 2.54 -14.76 8.40
CA ASP A 64 1.46 -13.90 7.89
C ASP A 64 1.56 -12.47 8.42
N LEU A 65 2.00 -12.28 9.67
CA LEU A 65 2.29 -10.97 10.24
C LEU A 65 3.46 -10.27 9.53
N GLU A 66 4.55 -10.98 9.27
CA GLU A 66 5.72 -10.47 8.53
C GLU A 66 5.35 -10.10 7.08
N ASN A 67 4.55 -10.95 6.41
CA ASN A 67 4.00 -10.65 5.08
C ASN A 67 3.10 -9.40 5.10
N SER A 68 2.17 -9.33 6.04
CA SER A 68 1.24 -8.19 6.17
C SER A 68 1.96 -6.87 6.46
N GLN A 69 2.99 -6.89 7.33
CA GLN A 69 3.86 -5.72 7.56
C GLN A 69 4.64 -5.32 6.30
N SER A 70 5.16 -6.30 5.55
CA SER A 70 5.87 -6.08 4.29
C SER A 70 4.98 -5.41 3.24
N ASP A 71 3.74 -5.88 3.06
CA ASP A 71 2.79 -5.32 2.11
C ASP A 71 2.22 -3.97 2.55
N LEU A 72 1.95 -3.78 3.84
CA LEU A 72 1.56 -2.47 4.39
C LEU A 72 2.67 -1.44 4.16
N LYS A 73 3.95 -1.80 4.34
CA LYS A 73 5.07 -0.92 4.02
C LYS A 73 5.11 -0.58 2.53
N LYS A 74 5.03 -1.57 1.63
CA LYS A 74 4.99 -1.34 0.17
C LYS A 74 3.83 -0.42 -0.23
N ALA A 75 2.64 -0.63 0.33
CA ALA A 75 1.46 0.18 0.06
C ALA A 75 1.65 1.63 0.52
N ASN A 76 2.24 1.85 1.71
CA ASN A 76 2.55 3.18 2.22
C ASN A 76 3.63 3.88 1.39
N ASP A 77 4.74 3.20 1.06
CA ASP A 77 5.81 3.73 0.20
C ASP A 77 5.25 4.13 -1.18
N ASN A 78 4.38 3.29 -1.77
CA ASN A 78 3.71 3.59 -3.04
C ASN A 78 2.74 4.79 -2.93
N ASN A 79 2.01 4.91 -1.81
CA ASN A 79 1.10 6.03 -1.58
C ASN A 79 1.86 7.37 -1.48
N LEU A 80 2.97 7.40 -0.74
CA LEU A 80 3.87 8.56 -0.64
C LEU A 80 4.46 8.95 -2.00
N ASN A 81 4.93 7.97 -2.78
CA ASN A 81 5.44 8.21 -4.14
C ASN A 81 4.36 8.72 -5.10
N LEU A 82 3.13 8.21 -5.02
CA LEU A 82 2.02 8.69 -5.84
C LEU A 82 1.57 10.10 -5.43
N SER A 83 1.49 10.37 -4.13
CA SER A 83 1.17 11.70 -3.59
C SER A 83 2.20 12.74 -4.02
N SER A 84 3.50 12.40 -3.98
CA SER A 84 4.58 13.24 -4.50
C SER A 84 4.45 13.54 -6.00
N GLN A 85 4.15 12.51 -6.81
CA GLN A 85 3.92 12.68 -8.26
C GLN A 85 2.70 13.55 -8.57
N VAL A 86 1.58 13.36 -7.87
CA VAL A 86 0.38 14.21 -8.02
C VAL A 86 0.67 15.65 -7.62
N THR A 87 1.39 15.86 -6.51
CA THR A 87 1.84 17.18 -6.04
C THR A 87 2.72 17.87 -7.08
N SER A 88 3.65 17.13 -7.69
CA SER A 88 4.51 17.66 -8.76
C SER A 88 3.72 17.99 -10.03
N LEU A 89 2.87 17.08 -10.51
CA LEU A 89 2.05 17.31 -11.70
C LEU A 89 1.09 18.49 -11.55
N LEU A 90 0.50 18.70 -10.36
CA LEU A 90 -0.33 19.88 -10.08
C LEU A 90 0.48 21.18 -10.12
N ALA A 91 1.70 21.18 -9.55
CA ALA A 91 2.62 22.31 -9.61
C ALA A 91 3.03 22.63 -11.05
N SER A 92 3.46 21.64 -11.84
CA SER A 92 3.84 21.82 -13.24
C SER A 92 2.67 22.30 -14.10
N ASN A 93 1.44 21.84 -13.85
CA ASN A 93 0.24 22.34 -14.53
C ASN A 93 -0.03 23.83 -14.21
N ALA A 94 0.16 24.26 -12.95
CA ALA A 94 0.03 25.67 -12.58
C ALA A 94 1.13 26.55 -13.21
N VAL A 95 2.37 26.06 -13.25
CA VAL A 95 3.51 26.69 -13.96
C VAL A 95 3.20 26.92 -15.44
N LEU A 96 2.72 25.88 -16.13
CA LEU A 96 2.37 25.95 -17.55
C LEU A 96 1.22 26.93 -17.81
N LYS A 97 0.11 26.84 -17.05
CA LYS A 97 -1.02 27.78 -17.12
C LYS A 97 -0.61 29.23 -16.88
N ALA A 98 0.39 29.47 -16.04
CA ALA A 98 0.87 30.81 -15.75
C ALA A 98 1.81 31.39 -16.85
N GLY A 99 2.20 30.59 -17.85
CA GLY A 99 3.06 31.02 -18.95
C GLY A 99 4.51 31.31 -18.52
N ILE A 100 5.05 30.47 -17.63
CA ILE A 100 6.45 30.51 -17.22
C ILE A 100 7.34 29.94 -18.34
N THR A 101 8.53 30.51 -18.55
CA THR A 101 9.47 30.02 -19.58
C THR A 101 10.00 28.62 -19.23
N SER A 102 10.34 27.82 -20.25
CA SER A 102 10.94 26.48 -20.06
C SER A 102 12.19 26.49 -19.18
N GLU A 103 12.98 27.58 -19.25
CA GLU A 103 14.19 27.82 -18.47
C GLU A 103 13.93 28.06 -16.97
N HIS A 104 12.69 28.36 -16.58
CA HIS A 104 12.30 28.70 -15.21
C HIS A 104 11.16 27.83 -14.65
N MET A 105 10.69 26.82 -15.40
CA MET A 105 9.60 25.93 -14.95
C MET A 105 9.97 25.14 -13.70
N GLU A 106 11.19 24.58 -13.64
CA GLU A 106 11.63 23.73 -12.52
C GLU A 106 11.77 24.55 -11.23
N ASP A 107 12.48 25.68 -11.29
CA ASP A 107 12.62 26.62 -10.16
C ASP A 107 11.26 27.10 -9.65
N ALA A 108 10.34 27.45 -10.57
CA ALA A 108 8.99 27.87 -10.19
C ALA A 108 8.16 26.73 -9.59
N THR A 109 8.32 25.50 -10.09
CA THR A 109 7.69 24.27 -9.55
C THR A 109 8.14 24.05 -8.10
N ILE A 110 9.46 24.05 -7.86
CA ILE A 110 10.07 23.85 -6.53
C ILE A 110 9.63 24.95 -5.56
N LEU A 111 9.68 26.23 -5.97
CA LEU A 111 9.27 27.35 -5.12
C LEU A 111 7.77 27.34 -4.81
N ALA A 112 6.93 26.85 -5.72
CA ALA A 112 5.50 26.69 -5.46
C ALA A 112 5.20 25.51 -4.52
N GLN A 113 5.86 24.36 -4.71
CA GLN A 113 5.80 23.22 -3.78
C GLN A 113 6.22 23.65 -2.37
N ALA A 114 7.32 24.38 -2.22
CA ALA A 114 7.77 24.90 -0.93
C ALA A 114 6.70 25.80 -0.25
N LYS A 115 6.02 26.67 -1.01
CA LYS A 115 4.95 27.56 -0.52
C LYS A 115 3.67 26.83 -0.11
N VAL A 116 3.31 25.75 -0.81
CA VAL A 116 2.15 24.91 -0.42
C VAL A 116 2.49 24.06 0.80
N ASN A 117 3.64 23.38 0.78
CA ASN A 117 4.09 22.50 1.85
C ASN A 117 4.33 23.22 3.19
N ASN A 118 4.71 24.50 3.17
CA ASN A 118 4.88 25.32 4.38
C ASN A 118 3.64 26.16 4.75
N GLY A 119 2.52 26.01 4.04
CA GLY A 119 1.26 26.72 4.31
C GLY A 119 1.24 28.21 3.93
N SER A 120 2.28 28.75 3.29
CA SER A 120 2.30 30.14 2.80
C SER A 120 1.34 30.39 1.62
N ALA A 121 0.91 29.33 0.95
CA ALA A 121 -0.10 29.38 -0.12
C ALA A 121 -1.12 28.25 0.06
N LYS A 122 -2.39 28.56 -0.24
CA LYS A 122 -3.52 27.62 -0.16
C LYS A 122 -3.48 26.52 -1.22
N ASP A 123 -3.00 26.85 -2.40
CA ASP A 123 -3.05 26.06 -3.61
C ASP A 123 -1.92 26.47 -4.59
N PHE A 124 -1.65 25.62 -5.59
CA PHE A 124 -0.55 25.82 -6.53
C PHE A 124 -0.72 27.05 -7.41
N ASP A 125 -1.94 27.39 -7.82
CA ASP A 125 -2.21 28.59 -8.61
C ASP A 125 -1.86 29.86 -7.82
N LYS A 126 -2.25 29.94 -6.53
CA LYS A 126 -1.85 31.05 -5.66
C LYS A 126 -0.34 31.06 -5.37
N ALA A 127 0.27 29.89 -5.18
CA ALA A 127 1.71 29.76 -4.95
C ALA A 127 2.51 30.29 -6.15
N ILE A 128 2.13 29.91 -7.37
CA ILE A 128 2.75 30.35 -8.61
C ILE A 128 2.53 31.84 -8.87
N ALA A 129 1.33 32.37 -8.60
CA ALA A 129 1.08 33.81 -8.68
C ALA A 129 2.02 34.62 -7.76
N ASP A 130 2.31 34.13 -6.55
CA ASP A 130 3.27 34.76 -5.64
C ASP A 130 4.73 34.56 -6.08
N VAL A 131 5.09 33.39 -6.63
CA VAL A 131 6.44 33.15 -7.20
C VAL A 131 6.71 34.13 -8.35
N ILE A 132 5.77 34.31 -9.26
CA ILE A 132 5.86 35.28 -10.38
C ILE A 132 5.90 36.72 -9.87
N LYS A 133 5.14 37.06 -8.81
CA LYS A 133 5.18 38.40 -8.21
C LYS A 133 6.55 38.72 -7.60
N SER A 134 7.23 37.73 -7.04
CA SER A 134 8.62 37.86 -6.56
C SER A 134 9.68 37.73 -7.66
N ASN A 135 9.37 37.03 -8.76
CA ASN A 135 10.29 36.75 -9.87
C ASN A 135 9.62 37.08 -11.22
N PRO A 136 9.46 38.37 -11.59
CA PRO A 136 8.79 38.74 -12.84
C PRO A 136 9.47 38.16 -14.08
N GLN A 137 10.78 37.92 -14.03
CA GLN A 137 11.58 37.32 -15.09
C GLN A 137 11.20 35.87 -15.42
N PHE A 138 10.45 35.18 -14.55
CA PHE A 138 9.97 33.83 -14.83
C PHE A 138 8.87 33.79 -15.90
N LYS A 139 8.17 34.91 -16.18
CA LYS A 139 7.15 34.95 -17.22
C LYS A 139 7.75 35.07 -18.62
N GLY A 140 7.34 34.17 -19.51
CA GLY A 140 7.50 34.34 -20.95
C GLY A 140 6.34 35.12 -21.56
N THR A 141 6.36 35.24 -22.90
CA THR A 141 5.12 35.43 -23.67
C THR A 141 4.19 34.26 -23.38
N GLN A 142 3.05 34.52 -22.74
CA GLN A 142 2.13 33.45 -22.32
C GLN A 142 1.58 32.71 -23.54
N ILE A 143 1.79 31.39 -23.59
CA ILE A 143 0.99 30.51 -24.44
C ILE A 143 -0.42 30.50 -23.87
N GLN A 144 -1.34 31.23 -24.50
CA GLN A 144 -2.74 31.27 -24.07
C GLN A 144 -3.41 29.94 -24.44
N THR A 145 -3.95 29.24 -23.45
CA THR A 145 -4.72 28.01 -23.64
C THR A 145 -6.17 28.18 -23.17
N GLY A 146 -7.07 27.42 -23.79
CA GLY A 146 -8.50 27.46 -23.54
C GLY A 146 -8.88 26.76 -22.24
N SER A 147 -10.17 26.82 -21.90
CA SER A 147 -10.74 26.12 -20.74
C SER A 147 -10.61 24.59 -20.79
N ASP A 148 -10.29 24.06 -21.96
CA ASP A 148 -10.01 22.65 -22.28
C ASP A 148 -8.51 22.32 -22.38
N GLY A 149 -7.63 23.33 -22.32
CA GLY A 149 -6.18 23.19 -22.52
C GLY A 149 -5.71 23.27 -23.98
N ALA A 150 -6.60 23.46 -24.96
CA ALA A 150 -6.20 23.68 -26.36
C ALA A 150 -5.52 25.05 -26.52
N ALA A 151 -4.68 25.25 -27.54
CA ALA A 151 -4.09 26.57 -27.81
C ALA A 151 -5.15 27.57 -28.34
N LEU A 152 -5.19 28.78 -27.78
CA LEU A 152 -6.13 29.84 -28.21
C LEU A 152 -5.67 30.62 -29.45
N ASP A 153 -4.41 30.50 -29.82
CA ASP A 153 -3.84 31.07 -31.04
C ASP A 153 -3.33 29.96 -31.98
N GLY A 154 -3.41 30.23 -33.29
CA GLY A 154 -3.08 29.28 -34.35
C GLY A 154 -1.58 28.92 -34.47
N SER A 155 -0.70 29.48 -33.64
CA SER A 155 0.73 29.15 -33.55
C SER A 155 1.02 27.67 -33.28
N ASN A 156 0.06 26.91 -32.73
CA ASN A 156 0.16 25.46 -32.56
C ASN A 156 -0.31 24.65 -33.80
N LYS A 157 -0.57 25.31 -34.94
CA LYS A 157 -0.53 24.64 -36.24
C LYS A 157 0.91 24.21 -36.52
N SER A 158 1.17 22.91 -36.43
CA SER A 158 2.39 22.32 -37.00
C SER A 158 2.56 22.79 -38.44
N ASN A 159 3.74 23.32 -38.79
CA ASN A 159 4.05 23.96 -40.07
C ASN A 159 4.15 22.98 -41.26
N ASN A 160 3.33 21.92 -41.26
CA ASN A 160 3.18 20.92 -42.32
C ASN A 160 1.70 20.54 -42.59
N GLN A 161 0.74 21.36 -42.14
CA GLN A 161 -0.57 21.43 -42.80
C GLN A 161 -0.69 22.73 -43.59
N THR A 162 -0.08 22.75 -44.78
CA THR A 162 -0.43 23.71 -45.84
C THR A 162 -1.93 23.67 -46.04
N GLU A 163 -2.60 24.81 -45.95
CA GLU A 163 -4.05 24.87 -46.16
C GLU A 163 -4.36 24.67 -47.65
N LEU A 164 -4.64 23.41 -48.00
CA LEU A 164 -4.97 22.99 -49.36
C LEU A 164 -6.01 23.93 -49.97
N THR A 165 -5.60 24.66 -51.01
CA THR A 165 -6.45 25.59 -51.76
C THR A 165 -7.30 24.85 -52.80
N ARG A 166 -8.38 25.49 -53.26
CA ARG A 166 -9.20 24.95 -54.37
C ARG A 166 -8.37 24.74 -55.64
N GLU A 167 -7.42 25.62 -55.93
CA GLU A 167 -6.52 25.47 -57.09
C GLU A 167 -5.61 24.25 -57.00
N GLU A 168 -5.06 23.96 -55.82
CA GLU A 168 -4.24 22.77 -55.60
C GLU A 168 -5.09 21.50 -55.64
N PHE A 169 -6.32 21.53 -55.08
CA PHE A 169 -7.27 20.43 -55.19
C PHE A 169 -7.70 20.15 -56.64
N GLU A 170 -7.91 21.20 -57.46
CA GLU A 170 -8.18 21.04 -58.89
C GLU A 170 -6.96 20.43 -59.63
N LYS A 171 -5.73 20.71 -59.18
CA LYS A 171 -4.49 20.11 -59.71
C LYS A 171 -4.19 18.69 -59.17
N MET A 172 -4.86 18.24 -58.10
CA MET A 172 -4.68 16.89 -57.51
C MET A 172 -5.26 15.77 -58.38
N ASN A 173 -4.55 14.63 -58.42
CA ASN A 173 -5.02 13.38 -59.03
C ASN A 173 -6.05 12.65 -58.13
N TYR A 174 -6.71 11.63 -58.67
CA TYR A 174 -7.77 10.87 -57.97
C TYR A 174 -7.32 10.31 -56.60
N GLY A 175 -6.12 9.73 -56.50
CA GLY A 175 -5.60 9.17 -55.26
C GLY A 175 -5.31 10.24 -54.19
N GLN A 176 -4.85 11.41 -54.61
CA GLN A 176 -4.68 12.57 -53.72
C GLN A 176 -6.05 13.11 -53.26
N ARG A 177 -7.01 13.27 -54.17
CA ARG A 177 -8.38 13.70 -53.82
C ARG A 177 -9.10 12.71 -52.90
N LEU A 178 -8.84 11.41 -53.04
CA LEU A 178 -9.36 10.38 -52.14
C LEU A 178 -8.79 10.49 -50.71
N LYS A 179 -7.53 10.90 -50.55
CA LYS A 179 -7.01 11.28 -49.23
C LYS A 179 -7.74 12.49 -48.67
N VAL A 180 -7.93 13.55 -49.46
CA VAL A 180 -8.69 14.73 -49.02
C VAL A 180 -10.12 14.37 -48.62
N PHE A 181 -10.79 13.48 -49.36
CA PHE A 181 -12.12 12.95 -49.00
C PHE A 181 -12.12 12.21 -47.65
N THR A 182 -11.08 11.43 -47.38
CA THR A 182 -10.99 10.56 -46.19
C THR A 182 -10.50 11.30 -44.94
N GLU A 183 -9.53 12.20 -45.11
CA GLU A 183 -8.81 12.91 -44.04
C GLU A 183 -9.37 14.32 -43.78
N GLN A 184 -10.00 14.95 -44.78
CA GLN A 184 -10.52 16.33 -44.72
C GLN A 184 -11.90 16.45 -45.43
N PRO A 185 -12.92 15.65 -45.06
CA PRO A 185 -14.17 15.51 -45.81
C PRO A 185 -14.94 16.81 -46.04
N GLU A 186 -14.90 17.77 -45.11
CA GLU A 186 -15.59 19.06 -45.29
C GLU A 186 -14.91 19.94 -46.36
N LYS A 187 -13.58 19.97 -46.43
CA LYS A 187 -12.87 20.66 -47.53
C LYS A 187 -13.09 19.98 -48.88
N TYR A 188 -13.20 18.65 -48.90
CA TYR A 188 -13.58 17.93 -50.11
C TYR A 188 -14.94 18.42 -50.62
N LYS A 189 -15.97 18.48 -49.76
CA LYS A 189 -17.28 19.03 -50.11
C LYS A 189 -17.21 20.49 -50.57
N GLU A 190 -16.44 21.32 -49.87
CA GLU A 190 -16.23 22.74 -50.22
C GLU A 190 -15.63 22.90 -51.63
N PHE A 191 -14.78 21.98 -52.08
CA PHE A 191 -14.16 22.03 -53.41
C PHE A 191 -14.92 21.24 -54.49
N THR A 192 -15.82 20.32 -54.15
CA THR A 192 -16.66 19.61 -55.13
C THR A 192 -18.06 20.21 -55.32
N ASN A 193 -18.59 20.93 -54.34
CA ASN A 193 -19.89 21.59 -54.47
C ASN A 193 -19.76 22.90 -55.26
N ARG A 194 -20.62 23.06 -56.27
CA ARG A 194 -20.85 24.30 -57.04
C ARG A 194 -22.35 24.56 -57.12
#